data_AF-A0A0G0I552-F1
#
_entry.id   AF-A0A0G0I552-F1
#
_cell.length_a   1.000
_cell.length_b   1.000
_cell.length_c   1.000
_cell.angle_alpha   90.00
_cell.angle_beta   90.00
_cell.angle_gamma   90.00
#
_symmetry.space_group_name_H-M   'P 1'
#
loop_
_entity.id
_entity.type
_entity.pdbx_description
1 polymer ?
#
loop_
_entity_poly.entity_id
_entity_poly.type
_entity_poly.pdbx_seq_one_letter_code
_entity_poly.pdbx_strand_id
1 'polypeptide(L)'
;MNVVLLRCFLVVCSCGIVGSVEARQSARVVSQIITTKTLEPLMSVVKKADASTLLVFDINGVLVQKKHSRGTVVCPRPSEHAHNSTHNNELIDKLAADHGFEKAIRSYVEPVFPFLPSLITEWQQQGMKIVALTNSTADRVGVLSLGRGSRLAMLRLFGYHFEHSFKEDQSYVDLASYASEAHGAFSWGGVLFTCGQAKGYVLEAFLKYVAFSPSMIVFVDDHLYNIQTVQAFAQRQGIPFHGILLTR
;
A
#
# COMPACT_ATOMS: atom_id res chain seq x y z
N MET A 1 -42.46 52.19 50.89
CA MET A 1 -41.00 52.34 50.66
C MET A 1 -40.40 50.95 50.51
N ASN A 2 -39.99 50.60 49.28
CA ASN A 2 -38.92 49.66 48.94
C ASN A 2 -38.92 49.51 47.41
N VAL A 3 -37.97 50.18 46.76
CA VAL A 3 -37.75 50.14 45.31
C VAL A 3 -36.56 49.20 45.07
N VAL A 4 -36.80 48.09 44.38
CA VAL A 4 -35.75 47.18 43.91
C VAL A 4 -35.23 47.71 42.57
N LEU A 5 -34.01 48.23 42.57
CA LEU A 5 -33.30 48.69 41.36
C LEU A 5 -32.68 47.49 40.63
N LEU A 6 -33.18 47.18 39.44
CA LEU A 6 -32.57 46.27 38.49
C LEU A 6 -31.47 47.03 37.73
N ARG A 7 -30.19 46.72 37.99
CA ARG A 7 -29.07 47.23 37.18
C ARG A 7 -28.76 46.24 36.05
N CYS A 8 -29.23 46.57 34.85
CA CYS A 8 -28.71 45.98 33.61
C CYS A 8 -27.28 46.49 33.39
N PHE A 9 -26.31 45.57 33.40
CA PHE A 9 -24.98 45.84 32.85
C PHE A 9 -25.04 45.66 31.33
N LEU A 10 -25.04 46.77 30.61
CA LEU A 10 -24.73 46.82 29.19
C LEU A 10 -23.21 46.86 29.07
N VAL A 11 -22.57 45.72 28.73
CA VAL A 11 -21.17 45.71 28.32
C VAL A 11 -21.14 45.92 26.81
N VAL A 12 -20.87 47.15 26.41
CA VAL A 12 -20.49 47.49 25.03
C VAL A 12 -19.02 47.15 24.89
N CYS A 13 -18.70 46.04 24.22
CA CYS A 13 -17.36 45.77 23.74
C CYS A 13 -17.35 45.93 22.21
N SER A 14 -16.93 47.12 21.80
CA SER A 14 -16.74 47.53 20.41
C SER A 14 -15.39 47.03 19.89
N CYS A 15 -15.40 45.87 19.21
CA CYS A 15 -14.42 45.56 18.17
C CYS A 15 -15.03 44.50 17.25
N GLY A 16 -15.83 44.96 16.30
CA GLY A 16 -16.44 44.13 15.28
C GLY A 16 -15.38 43.65 14.29
N ILE A 17 -14.90 42.43 14.47
CA ILE A 17 -14.48 41.57 13.36
C ILE A 17 -15.58 40.52 13.24
N VAL A 18 -16.56 40.83 12.39
CA VAL A 18 -17.50 39.81 11.90
C VAL A 18 -16.69 38.93 10.96
N GLY A 19 -15.98 37.96 11.55
CA GLY A 19 -15.40 36.87 10.80
C GLY A 19 -16.54 36.07 10.21
N SER A 20 -16.86 36.32 8.95
CA SER A 20 -17.70 35.43 8.15
C SER A 20 -17.10 34.03 8.26
N VAL A 21 -17.76 33.16 9.02
CA VAL A 21 -17.55 31.71 8.95
C VAL A 21 -18.09 31.31 7.59
N GLU A 22 -17.29 31.51 6.54
CA GLU A 22 -17.54 30.90 5.26
C GLU A 22 -17.56 29.40 5.52
N ALA A 23 -18.75 28.83 5.51
CA ALA A 23 -18.95 27.41 5.42
C ALA A 23 -18.20 26.96 4.17
N ARG A 24 -16.96 26.50 4.35
CA ARG A 24 -16.19 25.82 3.32
C ARG A 24 -17.08 24.68 2.86
N GLN A 25 -17.74 24.84 1.72
CA GLN A 25 -18.37 23.75 1.01
C GLN A 25 -17.28 22.71 0.86
N SER A 26 -17.35 21.66 1.68
CA SER A 26 -16.41 20.56 1.65
C SER A 26 -16.41 20.04 0.23
N ALA A 27 -15.36 20.36 -0.53
CA ALA A 27 -15.18 19.87 -1.88
C ALA A 27 -15.38 18.35 -1.83
N ARG A 28 -16.33 17.85 -2.63
CA ARG A 28 -16.70 16.43 -2.59
C ARG A 28 -15.46 15.64 -3.00
N VAL A 29 -14.89 14.91 -2.05
CA VAL A 29 -13.73 14.04 -2.30
C VAL A 29 -14.12 13.01 -3.35
N VAL A 30 -13.43 13.04 -4.49
CA VAL A 30 -13.69 12.11 -5.59
C VAL A 30 -13.27 10.71 -5.15
N SER A 31 -14.19 9.75 -5.22
CA SER A 31 -13.95 8.36 -4.85
C SER A 31 -14.68 7.44 -5.81
N GLN A 32 -13.95 6.55 -6.49
CA GLN A 32 -14.54 5.58 -7.43
C GLN A 32 -13.78 4.26 -7.47
N ILE A 33 -14.48 3.21 -7.90
CA ILE A 33 -13.90 1.90 -8.21
C ILE A 33 -14.19 1.61 -9.69
N ILE A 34 -13.15 1.29 -10.45
CA ILE A 34 -13.20 0.99 -11.88
C ILE A 34 -12.86 -0.49 -12.05
N THR A 35 -13.83 -1.27 -12.53
CA THR A 35 -13.63 -2.67 -12.90
C THR A 35 -13.07 -2.75 -14.32
N THR A 36 -11.98 -3.47 -14.51
CA THR A 36 -11.30 -3.57 -15.80
C THR A 36 -10.56 -4.90 -15.96
N LYS A 37 -10.23 -5.25 -17.21
CA LYS A 37 -9.32 -6.37 -17.54
C LYS A 37 -7.93 -5.88 -17.97
N THR A 38 -7.75 -4.58 -18.14
CA THR A 38 -6.54 -3.95 -18.67
C THR A 38 -6.04 -2.86 -17.72
N LEU A 39 -4.79 -2.43 -17.88
CA LEU A 39 -4.21 -1.32 -17.13
C LEU A 39 -4.60 0.07 -17.68
N GLU A 40 -5.37 0.17 -18.76
CA GLU A 40 -5.70 1.47 -19.39
C GLU A 40 -6.35 2.48 -18.42
N PRO A 41 -7.28 2.08 -17.52
CA PRO A 41 -7.80 3.01 -16.52
C PRO A 41 -6.75 3.49 -15.53
N LEU A 42 -5.82 2.62 -15.12
CA LEU A 42 -4.69 3.01 -14.28
C LEU A 42 -3.83 4.05 -15.00
N MET A 43 -3.44 3.80 -16.25
CA MET A 43 -2.64 4.74 -17.04
C MET A 43 -3.33 6.11 -17.17
N SER A 44 -4.65 6.10 -17.35
CA SER A 44 -5.46 7.32 -17.46
C SER A 44 -5.50 8.14 -16.18
N VAL A 45 -5.50 7.48 -15.02
CA VAL A 45 -5.42 8.15 -13.71
C VAL A 45 -4.00 8.66 -13.45
N VAL A 46 -2.98 7.83 -13.68
CA VAL A 46 -1.57 8.18 -13.45
C VAL A 46 -1.13 9.35 -14.33
N LYS A 47 -1.62 9.46 -15.57
CA LYS A 47 -1.34 10.62 -16.44
C LYS A 47 -1.74 11.98 -15.84
N LYS A 48 -2.67 11.99 -14.88
CA LYS A 48 -3.16 13.18 -14.19
C LYS A 48 -2.67 13.28 -12.74
N ALA A 49 -1.90 12.29 -12.28
CA ALA A 49 -1.36 12.23 -10.94
C ALA A 49 -0.21 13.23 -10.75
N ASP A 50 -0.01 13.66 -9.52
CA ASP A 50 1.14 14.46 -9.10
C ASP A 50 2.16 13.59 -8.33
N ALA A 51 3.30 14.17 -7.97
CA ALA A 51 4.35 13.46 -7.23
C ALA A 51 3.93 13.03 -5.80
N SER A 52 2.88 13.62 -5.24
CA SER A 52 2.31 13.24 -3.94
C SER A 52 1.22 12.16 -4.04
N THR A 53 0.94 11.67 -5.25
CA THR A 53 0.04 10.53 -5.43
C THR A 53 0.71 9.26 -4.93
N LEU A 54 -0.06 8.44 -4.21
CA LEU A 54 0.34 7.11 -3.78
C LEU A 54 -0.29 6.05 -4.68
N LEU A 55 0.56 5.28 -5.36
CA LEU A 55 0.17 4.07 -6.06
C LEU A 55 0.38 2.86 -5.15
N VAL A 56 -0.65 2.04 -5.01
CA VAL A 56 -0.63 0.84 -4.20
C VAL A 56 -1.02 -0.34 -5.10
N PHE A 57 -0.23 -1.41 -5.06
CA PHE A 57 -0.49 -2.62 -5.83
C PHE A 57 -0.65 -3.83 -4.91
N ASP A 58 -1.72 -4.62 -5.06
CA ASP A 58 -1.65 -6.00 -4.59
C ASP A 58 -0.57 -6.77 -5.36
N ILE A 59 -0.09 -7.87 -4.79
CA ILE A 59 0.90 -8.72 -5.44
C ILE A 59 0.26 -9.83 -6.27
N ASN A 60 -0.63 -10.62 -5.66
CA ASN A 60 -1.14 -11.82 -6.29
C ASN A 60 -2.30 -11.46 -7.21
N GLY A 61 -2.31 -11.95 -8.44
CA GLY A 61 -3.37 -11.60 -9.37
C GLY A 61 -3.19 -10.24 -10.05
N VAL A 62 -2.31 -9.36 -9.51
CA VAL A 62 -2.02 -8.01 -10.00
C VAL A 62 -0.58 -7.85 -10.53
N LEU A 63 0.44 -8.06 -9.70
CA LEU A 63 1.84 -7.97 -10.14
C LEU A 63 2.33 -9.29 -10.74
N VAL A 64 1.98 -10.39 -10.07
CA VAL A 64 2.34 -11.76 -10.45
C VAL A 64 1.14 -12.69 -10.38
N GLN A 65 1.18 -13.77 -11.15
CA GLN A 65 0.17 -14.82 -11.14
C GLN A 65 0.82 -16.20 -11.19
N LYS A 66 0.08 -17.20 -10.72
CA LYS A 66 0.45 -18.59 -10.89
C LYS A 66 0.30 -18.98 -12.36
N LYS A 67 1.29 -19.69 -12.89
CA LYS A 67 1.18 -20.36 -14.18
C LYS A 67 0.11 -21.44 -14.10
N HIS A 68 -0.65 -21.65 -15.18
CA HIS A 68 -1.71 -22.65 -15.24
C HIS A 68 -1.24 -24.12 -15.16
N SER A 69 0.04 -24.38 -14.89
CA SER A 69 0.61 -25.72 -14.81
C SER A 69 0.02 -26.50 -13.63
N ARG A 70 -0.65 -27.62 -13.95
CA ARG A 70 -1.24 -28.62 -13.03
C ARG A 70 -0.19 -29.40 -12.21
N GLY A 71 0.83 -28.74 -11.68
CA GLY A 71 1.90 -29.36 -10.91
C GLY A 71 2.21 -28.58 -9.64
N THR A 72 2.32 -29.28 -8.52
CA THR A 72 2.91 -28.75 -7.30
C THR A 72 4.41 -28.54 -7.53
N VAL A 73 4.82 -27.30 -7.78
CA VAL A 73 6.24 -26.94 -7.76
C VAL A 73 6.68 -26.93 -6.30
N VAL A 74 7.54 -27.87 -5.92
CA VAL A 74 8.24 -27.85 -4.63
C VAL A 74 9.48 -26.97 -4.82
N CYS A 75 9.47 -25.74 -4.29
CA CYS A 75 10.72 -25.00 -4.19
C CYS A 75 11.63 -25.72 -3.20
N PRO A 76 12.94 -25.85 -3.49
CA PRO A 76 13.91 -26.25 -2.48
C PRO A 76 13.73 -25.34 -1.27
N ARG A 77 13.54 -25.92 -0.07
CA ARG A 77 13.52 -25.10 1.14
C ARG A 77 14.86 -24.38 1.21
N PRO A 78 14.89 -23.04 1.38
CA PRO A 78 16.12 -22.37 1.76
C PRO A 78 16.69 -23.11 2.97
N SER A 79 17.99 -23.42 2.97
CA SER A 79 18.63 -24.11 4.10
C SER A 79 18.28 -23.39 5.41
N GLU A 80 18.06 -24.14 6.49
CA GLU A 80 17.58 -23.65 7.81
C GLU A 80 18.33 -22.41 8.34
N HIS A 81 19.57 -22.18 7.89
CA HIS A 81 20.36 -20.97 8.14
C HIS A 81 19.70 -19.65 7.72
N ALA A 82 18.72 -19.65 6.81
CA ALA A 82 18.02 -18.43 6.37
C ALA A 82 16.92 -17.96 7.34
N HIS A 83 16.51 -18.80 8.31
CA HIS A 83 15.43 -18.47 9.25
C HIS A 83 15.85 -17.50 10.35
N ASN A 84 17.15 -17.37 10.65
CA ASN A 84 17.65 -16.56 11.77
C ASN A 84 18.32 -15.24 11.36
N SER A 85 18.38 -14.90 10.07
CA SER A 85 19.04 -13.68 9.54
C SER A 85 18.10 -12.81 8.70
N THR A 86 16.81 -12.73 9.08
CA THR A 86 15.68 -12.40 8.20
C THR A 86 15.46 -10.93 7.84
N HIS A 87 16.44 -10.03 8.00
CA HIS A 87 16.28 -8.60 7.66
C HIS A 87 17.40 -8.01 6.80
N ASN A 88 18.18 -8.85 6.11
CA ASN A 88 19.28 -8.38 5.26
C ASN A 88 18.88 -8.38 3.77
N ASN A 89 18.92 -7.20 3.13
CA ASN A 89 18.74 -7.05 1.69
C ASN A 89 19.72 -7.90 0.88
N GLU A 90 20.93 -8.13 1.38
CA GLU A 90 21.94 -8.97 0.73
C GLU A 90 21.47 -10.43 0.57
N LEU A 91 20.69 -10.96 1.54
CA LEU A 91 20.14 -12.32 1.42
C LEU A 91 19.01 -12.39 0.41
N ILE A 92 18.21 -11.33 0.31
CA ILE A 92 17.19 -11.22 -0.74
C ILE A 92 17.87 -11.21 -2.11
N ASP A 93 18.95 -10.45 -2.26
CA ASP A 93 19.70 -10.36 -3.51
C ASP A 93 20.39 -11.68 -3.85
N LYS A 94 20.99 -12.35 -2.86
CA LYS A 94 21.57 -13.70 -3.04
C LYS A 94 20.51 -14.72 -3.46
N LEU A 95 19.33 -14.69 -2.84
CA LEU A 95 18.22 -15.56 -3.23
C LEU A 95 17.72 -15.25 -4.64
N ALA A 96 17.60 -13.97 -5.00
CA ALA A 96 17.18 -13.56 -6.34
C ALA A 96 18.21 -13.95 -7.42
N ALA A 97 19.50 -13.98 -7.08
CA ALA A 97 20.58 -14.41 -7.97
C ALA A 97 20.81 -15.94 -7.99
N ASP A 98 20.16 -16.70 -7.09
CA ASP A 98 20.27 -18.14 -7.05
C ASP A 98 19.51 -18.76 -8.24
N HIS A 99 20.22 -19.48 -9.11
CA HIS A 99 19.65 -20.04 -10.33
C HIS A 99 18.61 -21.13 -10.05
N GLY A 100 18.73 -21.85 -8.92
CA GLY A 100 17.77 -22.86 -8.50
C GLY A 100 16.46 -22.22 -8.04
N PHE A 101 16.55 -21.16 -7.25
CA PHE A 101 15.44 -20.31 -6.84
C PHE A 101 14.76 -19.68 -8.05
N GLU A 102 15.51 -19.01 -8.92
CA GLU A 102 14.97 -18.40 -10.14
C GLU A 102 14.20 -19.41 -10.99
N LYS A 103 14.83 -20.56 -11.29
CA LYS A 103 14.18 -21.62 -12.08
C LYS A 103 12.90 -22.11 -11.42
N ALA A 104 12.91 -22.32 -10.11
CA ALA A 104 11.73 -22.78 -9.38
C ALA A 104 10.61 -21.73 -9.40
N ILE A 105 10.92 -20.47 -9.10
CA ILE A 105 9.95 -19.36 -9.14
C ILE A 105 9.38 -19.19 -10.55
N ARG A 106 10.22 -19.10 -11.58
CA ARG A 106 9.76 -18.95 -12.98
C ARG A 106 8.98 -20.16 -13.50
N SER A 107 9.12 -21.34 -12.89
CA SER A 107 8.28 -22.49 -13.23
C SER A 107 6.86 -22.40 -12.66
N TYR A 108 6.67 -21.58 -11.62
CA TYR A 108 5.42 -21.49 -10.87
C TYR A 108 4.65 -20.19 -11.07
N VAL A 109 5.35 -19.05 -11.15
CA VAL A 109 4.76 -17.71 -11.28
C VAL A 109 5.32 -16.95 -12.48
N GLU A 110 4.54 -15.99 -12.95
CA GLU A 110 4.90 -15.04 -13.99
C GLU A 110 4.31 -13.66 -13.71
N PRO A 111 4.89 -12.57 -14.24
CA PRO A 111 4.26 -11.26 -14.18
C PRO A 111 2.90 -11.26 -14.89
N VAL A 112 1.91 -10.57 -14.32
CA VAL A 112 0.61 -10.40 -15.00
C VAL A 112 0.77 -9.50 -16.22
N PHE A 113 1.55 -8.43 -16.07
CA PHE A 113 1.88 -7.49 -17.13
C PHE A 113 3.41 -7.35 -17.22
N PRO A 114 4.07 -7.97 -18.21
CA PRO A 114 5.54 -7.99 -18.30
C PRO A 114 6.22 -6.61 -18.37
N PHE A 115 5.50 -5.57 -18.81
CA PHE A 115 6.00 -4.20 -18.93
C PHE A 115 5.81 -3.35 -17.65
N LEU A 116 5.03 -3.83 -16.68
CA LEU A 116 4.70 -3.06 -15.47
C LEU A 116 5.92 -2.74 -14.58
N PRO A 117 6.94 -3.60 -14.43
CA PRO A 117 8.16 -3.24 -13.69
C PRO A 117 8.84 -1.97 -14.21
N SER A 118 8.95 -1.84 -15.55
CA SER A 118 9.54 -0.65 -16.18
C SER A 118 8.68 0.60 -15.92
N LEU A 119 7.35 0.48 -16.03
CA LEU A 119 6.45 1.59 -15.72
C LEU A 119 6.53 2.04 -14.26
N ILE A 120 6.61 1.10 -13.31
CA ILE A 120 6.79 1.42 -11.89
C ILE A 120 8.08 2.21 -11.68
N THR A 121 9.17 1.79 -12.33
CA THR A 121 10.46 2.48 -12.27
C THR A 121 10.36 3.91 -12.84
N GLU A 122 9.72 4.07 -14.00
CA GLU A 122 9.49 5.39 -14.61
C GLU A 122 8.66 6.30 -13.70
N TRP A 123 7.60 5.78 -13.07
CA TRP A 123 6.75 6.55 -12.16
C TRP A 123 7.47 6.95 -10.88
N GLN A 124 8.32 6.08 -10.33
CA GLN A 124 9.19 6.41 -9.20
C GLN A 124 10.20 7.51 -9.56
N GLN A 125 10.77 7.46 -10.76
CA GLN A 125 11.67 8.52 -11.26
C GLN A 125 10.95 9.86 -11.44
N GLN A 126 9.65 9.85 -11.70
CA GLN A 126 8.78 11.04 -11.71
C GLN A 126 8.40 11.53 -10.30
N GLY A 127 8.87 10.85 -9.26
CA GLY A 127 8.68 11.23 -7.85
C GLY A 127 7.44 10.64 -7.19
N MET A 128 6.62 9.86 -7.90
CA MET A 128 5.45 9.21 -7.31
C MET A 128 5.85 8.19 -6.25
N LYS A 129 5.02 8.06 -5.23
CA LYS A 129 5.20 7.06 -4.17
C LYS A 129 4.49 5.78 -4.55
N ILE A 130 5.20 4.66 -4.51
CA ILE A 130 4.67 3.35 -4.90
C ILE A 130 5.01 2.30 -3.86
N VAL A 131 4.01 1.55 -3.40
CA VAL A 131 4.20 0.39 -2.51
C VAL A 131 3.43 -0.82 -3.02
N ALA A 132 3.87 -2.01 -2.63
CA ALA A 132 3.06 -3.21 -2.75
C ALA A 132 2.36 -3.50 -1.41
N LEU A 133 1.15 -4.06 -1.44
CA LEU A 133 0.34 -4.32 -0.25
C LEU A 133 -0.36 -5.67 -0.38
N THR A 134 0.05 -6.66 0.41
CA THR A 134 -0.35 -8.07 0.24
C THR A 134 -0.95 -8.67 1.51
N ASN A 135 -1.98 -9.51 1.33
CA ASN A 135 -2.53 -10.33 2.41
C ASN A 135 -1.74 -11.64 2.64
N SER A 136 -0.42 -11.55 2.55
CA SER A 136 0.45 -12.70 2.83
C SER A 136 0.77 -12.73 4.31
N THR A 137 0.53 -13.87 4.95
CA THR A 137 1.22 -14.17 6.21
C THR A 137 2.67 -14.43 5.87
N ALA A 138 3.56 -13.79 6.61
CA ALA A 138 5.01 -13.92 6.47
C ALA A 138 5.55 -15.36 6.61
N ASP A 139 4.77 -16.22 7.26
CA ASP A 139 5.31 -17.39 7.97
C ASP A 139 4.58 -18.71 7.70
N ARG A 140 3.55 -18.77 6.83
CA ARG A 140 2.81 -20.04 6.67
C ARG A 140 3.44 -20.99 5.66
N VAL A 141 3.76 -22.17 6.20
CA VAL A 141 4.35 -23.33 5.53
C VAL A 141 3.33 -24.04 4.64
N GLY A 142 3.66 -24.22 3.36
CA GLY A 142 2.97 -25.08 2.40
C GLY A 142 3.52 -24.91 0.99
N VAL A 143 3.92 -26.02 0.33
CA VAL A 143 4.49 -26.28 -1.04
C VAL A 143 5.47 -25.25 -1.64
N LEU A 144 5.22 -23.96 -1.46
CA LEU A 144 6.12 -22.84 -1.64
C LEU A 144 6.10 -21.99 -0.35
N SER A 145 6.67 -22.54 0.73
CA SER A 145 6.97 -21.80 1.97
C SER A 145 8.10 -20.80 1.70
N LEU A 146 7.85 -19.87 0.79
CA LEU A 146 8.69 -18.74 0.47
C LEU A 146 8.48 -17.78 1.64
N GLY A 147 9.29 -17.92 2.70
CA GLY A 147 9.25 -17.01 3.84
C GLY A 147 9.41 -15.55 3.41
N ARG A 148 9.21 -14.60 4.32
CA ARG A 148 9.27 -13.13 4.07
C ARG A 148 10.26 -12.68 2.98
N GLY A 149 11.52 -13.10 3.08
CA GLY A 149 12.58 -12.72 2.13
C GLY A 149 12.39 -13.27 0.71
N SER A 150 11.76 -14.42 0.56
CA SER A 150 11.49 -15.04 -0.74
C SER A 150 10.43 -14.29 -1.54
N ARG A 151 9.47 -13.61 -0.89
CA ARG A 151 8.50 -12.76 -1.61
C ARG A 151 9.19 -11.55 -2.22
N LEU A 152 10.08 -10.90 -1.46
CA LEU A 152 10.88 -9.78 -1.95
C LEU A 152 11.85 -10.23 -3.04
N ALA A 153 12.51 -11.37 -2.86
CA ALA A 153 13.41 -11.93 -3.87
C ALA A 153 12.66 -12.27 -5.17
N MET A 154 11.44 -12.81 -5.08
CA MET A 154 10.58 -13.06 -6.23
C MET A 154 10.21 -11.75 -6.96
N LEU A 155 9.85 -10.69 -6.22
CA LEU A 155 9.54 -9.39 -6.82
C LEU A 155 10.76 -8.80 -7.54
N ARG A 156 11.94 -8.82 -6.89
CA ARG A 156 13.21 -8.38 -7.50
C ARG A 156 13.60 -9.19 -8.73
N LEU A 157 13.39 -10.51 -8.70
CA LEU A 157 13.63 -11.40 -9.85
C LEU A 157 12.79 -10.99 -11.09
N PHE A 158 11.61 -10.42 -10.87
CA PHE A 158 10.76 -9.89 -11.93
C PHE A 158 10.94 -8.38 -12.17
N GLY A 159 11.95 -7.75 -11.56
CA GLY A 159 12.30 -6.35 -11.76
C GLY A 159 11.43 -5.35 -10.98
N TYR A 160 10.63 -5.82 -10.01
CA TYR A 160 9.87 -4.93 -9.15
C TYR A 160 10.73 -4.46 -7.97
N HIS A 161 10.92 -3.13 -7.88
CA HIS A 161 11.73 -2.48 -6.84
C HIS A 161 10.91 -1.40 -6.12
N PHE A 162 10.31 -1.72 -4.97
CA PHE A 162 9.46 -0.79 -4.22
C PHE A 162 10.25 0.04 -3.18
N GLU A 163 11.45 -0.41 -2.82
CA GLU A 163 12.33 0.20 -1.82
C GLU A 163 12.82 1.62 -2.18
N HIS A 164 12.54 2.08 -3.39
CA HIS A 164 12.95 3.41 -3.87
C HIS A 164 11.94 4.51 -3.55
N SER A 165 10.72 4.16 -3.17
CA SER A 165 9.65 5.15 -2.94
C SER A 165 9.84 5.94 -1.65
N PHE A 166 10.33 5.30 -0.58
CA PHE A 166 10.47 5.88 0.74
C PHE A 166 11.88 5.60 1.28
N LYS A 167 12.58 6.62 1.79
CA LYS A 167 13.98 6.49 2.23
C LYS A 167 14.11 5.59 3.46
N GLU A 168 13.05 5.56 4.28
CA GLU A 168 12.94 4.85 5.55
C GLU A 168 12.51 3.38 5.39
N ASP A 169 12.18 2.94 4.16
CA ASP A 169 11.44 1.70 3.87
C ASP A 169 12.31 0.53 3.41
N GLN A 170 13.62 0.62 3.65
CA GLN A 170 14.54 -0.49 3.41
C GLN A 170 14.60 -1.49 4.57
N SER A 171 14.23 -1.06 5.77
CA SER A 171 14.29 -1.87 6.98
C SER A 171 12.95 -2.52 7.30
N TYR A 172 12.98 -3.58 8.10
CA TYR A 172 11.77 -4.20 8.63
C TYR A 172 11.13 -3.28 9.67
N VAL A 173 9.83 -3.02 9.54
CA VAL A 173 9.08 -2.13 10.43
C VAL A 173 7.80 -2.80 10.88
N ASP A 174 7.66 -3.03 12.19
CA ASP A 174 6.39 -3.44 12.79
C ASP A 174 5.40 -2.27 12.80
N LEU A 175 4.23 -2.48 12.18
CA LEU A 175 3.20 -1.46 12.04
C LEU A 175 2.18 -1.47 13.18
N ALA A 176 2.24 -2.43 14.11
CA ALA A 176 1.31 -2.55 15.23
C ALA A 176 1.34 -1.33 16.17
N SER A 177 2.46 -0.59 16.20
CA SER A 177 2.59 0.64 17.01
C SER A 177 1.86 1.85 16.43
N TYR A 178 1.42 1.79 15.16
CA TYR A 178 0.84 2.92 14.43
C TYR A 178 -0.67 2.79 14.19
N ALA A 179 -1.21 1.58 14.34
CA ALA A 179 -2.65 1.32 14.44
C ALA A 179 -2.86 -0.02 15.16
N SER A 180 -3.75 -0.05 16.16
CA SER A 180 -4.14 -1.29 16.86
C SER A 180 -4.65 -2.35 15.89
N GLU A 181 -5.36 -1.94 14.85
CA GLU A 181 -5.95 -2.80 13.83
C GLU A 181 -4.89 -3.40 12.88
N ALA A 182 -3.62 -3.00 13.01
CA ALA A 182 -2.49 -3.49 12.23
C ALA A 182 -1.62 -4.50 13.01
N HIS A 183 -2.14 -5.13 14.07
CA HIS A 183 -1.39 -6.15 14.82
C HIS A 183 -0.83 -7.25 13.92
N GLY A 184 0.49 -7.44 14.01
CA GLY A 184 1.25 -8.42 13.21
C GLY A 184 1.56 -7.99 11.78
N ALA A 185 1.04 -6.85 11.33
CA ALA A 185 1.38 -6.27 10.03
C ALA A 185 2.74 -5.57 10.09
N PHE A 186 3.45 -5.56 8.97
CA PHE A 186 4.78 -4.94 8.89
C PHE A 186 5.07 -4.43 7.48
N SER A 187 6.02 -3.49 7.37
CA SER A 187 6.64 -3.11 6.08
C SER A 187 8.03 -3.72 5.98
N TRP A 188 8.42 -4.11 4.76
CA TRP A 188 9.82 -4.42 4.44
C TRP A 188 10.09 -4.24 2.94
N GLY A 189 11.03 -3.36 2.59
CA GLY A 189 11.48 -3.19 1.21
C GLY A 189 10.42 -2.60 0.29
N GLY A 190 9.58 -1.68 0.78
CA GLY A 190 8.48 -1.13 -0.01
C GLY A 190 7.25 -2.03 -0.11
N VAL A 191 7.21 -3.13 0.66
CA VAL A 191 6.11 -4.10 0.65
C VAL A 191 5.47 -4.17 2.03
N LEU A 192 4.16 -3.92 2.05
CA LEU A 192 3.30 -3.98 3.22
C LEU A 192 2.66 -5.38 3.32
N PHE A 193 2.91 -6.06 4.42
CA PHE A 193 2.36 -7.38 4.72
C PHE A 193 1.26 -7.22 5.75
N THR A 194 0.02 -7.58 5.39
CA THR A 194 -1.11 -7.36 6.30
C THR A 194 -1.31 -8.46 7.33
N CYS A 195 -0.76 -9.65 7.10
CA CYS A 195 -0.88 -10.79 8.02
C CYS A 195 -2.34 -11.09 8.42
N GLY A 196 -3.29 -10.96 7.49
CA GLY A 196 -4.71 -11.18 7.75
C GLY A 196 -5.51 -9.93 8.11
N GLN A 197 -4.85 -8.79 8.38
CA GLN A 197 -5.51 -7.53 8.65
C GLN A 197 -6.07 -6.89 7.36
N ALA A 198 -7.07 -6.03 7.53
CA ALA A 198 -7.63 -5.27 6.41
C ALA A 198 -6.60 -4.28 5.87
N LYS A 199 -6.44 -4.28 4.54
CA LYS A 199 -5.43 -3.48 3.83
C LYS A 199 -5.51 -1.99 4.13
N GLY A 200 -6.73 -1.45 4.30
CA GLY A 200 -6.92 -0.05 4.71
C GLY A 200 -6.25 0.32 6.03
N TYR A 201 -6.32 -0.54 7.05
CA TYR A 201 -5.69 -0.27 8.35
C TYR A 201 -4.16 -0.35 8.29
N VAL A 202 -3.65 -1.31 7.52
CA VAL A 202 -2.19 -1.47 7.34
C VAL A 202 -1.61 -0.31 6.55
N LEU A 203 -2.31 0.15 5.51
CA LEU A 203 -1.92 1.34 4.77
C LEU A 203 -1.94 2.59 5.65
N GLU A 204 -2.98 2.74 6.49
CA GLU A 204 -3.07 3.84 7.46
C GLU A 204 -1.87 3.85 8.42
N ALA A 205 -1.55 2.70 9.01
CA ALA A 205 -0.42 2.54 9.92
C ALA A 205 0.91 2.89 9.24
N PHE A 206 1.11 2.40 8.01
CA PHE A 206 2.29 2.71 7.22
C PHE A 206 2.43 4.21 6.93
N LEU A 207 1.35 4.87 6.48
CA LEU A 207 1.38 6.29 6.16
C LEU A 207 1.67 7.18 7.37
N LYS A 208 1.20 6.78 8.57
CA LYS A 208 1.58 7.42 9.83
C LYS A 208 3.07 7.23 10.14
N TYR A 209 3.59 6.01 9.96
CA TYR A 209 5.01 5.71 10.19
C TYR A 209 5.93 6.55 9.29
N VAL A 210 5.66 6.61 7.98
CA VAL A 210 6.49 7.39 7.05
C VAL A 210 6.15 8.89 7.04
N ALA A 211 5.22 9.34 7.90
CA ALA A 211 4.71 10.71 7.94
C ALA A 211 4.33 11.27 6.56
N PHE A 212 3.67 10.45 5.72
CA PHE A 212 3.29 10.81 4.35
C PHE A 212 1.79 10.98 4.21
N SER A 213 1.37 12.08 3.58
CA SER A 213 -0.03 12.41 3.32
C SER A 213 -0.25 12.51 1.80
N PRO A 214 -0.81 11.48 1.15
CA PRO A 214 -0.96 11.51 -0.30
C PRO A 214 -2.07 12.45 -0.75
N SER A 215 -1.88 13.13 -1.89
CA SER A 215 -2.93 13.94 -2.53
C SER A 215 -4.04 13.08 -3.14
N MET A 216 -3.72 11.84 -3.48
CA MET A 216 -4.64 10.84 -4.03
C MET A 216 -4.07 9.44 -3.78
N ILE A 217 -4.96 8.47 -3.53
CA ILE A 217 -4.62 7.04 -3.49
C ILE A 217 -5.18 6.37 -4.73
N VAL A 218 -4.31 5.69 -5.47
CA VAL A 218 -4.72 4.77 -6.54
C VAL A 218 -4.35 3.36 -6.10
N PHE A 219 -5.35 2.49 -5.96
CA PHE A 219 -5.13 1.13 -5.46
C PHE A 219 -5.60 0.09 -6.46
N VAL A 220 -4.70 -0.82 -6.83
CA VAL A 220 -4.95 -1.89 -7.79
C VAL A 220 -4.99 -3.23 -7.06
N ASP A 221 -6.11 -3.93 -7.13
CA ASP A 221 -6.34 -5.22 -6.48
C ASP A 221 -7.28 -6.08 -7.36
N ASP A 222 -7.21 -7.40 -7.23
CA ASP A 222 -8.13 -8.32 -7.90
C ASP A 222 -9.32 -8.72 -7.01
N HIS A 223 -9.35 -8.24 -5.75
CA HIS A 223 -10.44 -8.47 -4.81
C HIS A 223 -11.14 -7.18 -4.38
N LEU A 224 -12.45 -7.10 -4.66
CA LEU A 224 -13.28 -5.93 -4.34
C LEU A 224 -13.25 -5.56 -2.84
N TYR A 225 -13.29 -6.55 -1.95
CA TYR A 225 -13.23 -6.32 -0.50
C TYR A 225 -11.98 -5.53 -0.11
N ASN A 226 -10.82 -5.91 -0.64
CA ASN A 226 -9.57 -5.21 -0.38
C ASN A 226 -9.67 -3.74 -0.82
N ILE A 227 -10.17 -3.49 -2.02
CA ILE A 227 -10.35 -2.13 -2.57
C ILE A 227 -11.26 -1.30 -1.66
N GLN A 228 -12.37 -1.88 -1.21
CA GLN A 228 -13.32 -1.22 -0.32
C GLN A 228 -12.70 -0.85 1.03
N THR A 229 -11.82 -1.70 1.59
CA THR A 229 -11.15 -1.36 2.86
C THR A 229 -10.22 -0.16 2.72
N VAL A 230 -9.48 -0.05 1.61
CA VAL A 230 -8.61 1.09 1.32
C VAL A 230 -9.42 2.33 0.97
N GLN A 231 -10.50 2.19 0.21
CA GLN A 231 -11.45 3.25 -0.09
C GLN A 231 -12.03 3.86 1.19
N ALA A 232 -12.48 3.02 2.12
CA ALA A 232 -13.03 3.47 3.40
C ALA A 232 -12.00 4.26 4.21
N PHE A 233 -10.74 3.82 4.22
CA PHE A 233 -9.64 4.59 4.81
C PHE A 233 -9.47 5.95 4.12
N ALA A 234 -9.36 5.99 2.80
CA ALA A 234 -9.18 7.23 2.05
C ALA A 234 -10.32 8.23 2.30
N GLN A 235 -11.57 7.75 2.32
CA GLN A 235 -12.75 8.57 2.61
C GLN A 235 -12.73 9.15 4.03
N ARG A 236 -12.35 8.37 5.05
CA ARG A 236 -12.21 8.87 6.42
C ARG A 236 -11.16 9.98 6.54
N GLN A 237 -10.10 9.90 5.74
CA GLN A 237 -9.02 10.88 5.71
C GLN A 237 -9.28 12.05 4.73
N GLY A 238 -10.40 12.04 4.01
CA GLY A 238 -10.69 13.05 3.00
C GLY A 238 -9.75 13.01 1.78
N ILE A 239 -9.16 11.85 1.48
CA ILE A 239 -8.20 11.65 0.39
C ILE A 239 -8.94 11.14 -0.86
N PRO A 240 -8.78 11.78 -2.03
CA PRO A 240 -9.26 11.28 -3.32
C PRO A 240 -8.82 9.84 -3.58
N PHE A 241 -9.73 9.02 -4.10
CA PHE A 241 -9.49 7.58 -4.25
C PHE A 241 -9.91 7.03 -5.60
N HIS A 242 -9.01 6.27 -6.22
CA HIS A 242 -9.27 5.48 -7.42
C HIS A 242 -8.92 4.01 -7.16
N GLY A 243 -9.94 3.18 -7.00
CA GLY A 243 -9.77 1.72 -6.96
C GLY A 243 -9.79 1.15 -8.37
N ILE A 244 -8.81 0.33 -8.74
CA ILE A 244 -8.77 -0.42 -9.99
C ILE A 244 -8.99 -1.90 -9.65
N LEU A 245 -10.20 -2.39 -9.91
CA LEU A 245 -10.54 -3.81 -9.73
C LEU A 245 -10.15 -4.58 -10.99
N LEU A 246 -9.03 -5.29 -10.93
CA LEU A 246 -8.59 -6.14 -12.03
C LEU A 246 -9.38 -7.45 -12.04
N THR A 247 -10.09 -7.68 -13.12
CA THR A 247 -10.86 -8.90 -13.39
C THR A 247 -10.16 -9.71 -14.48
N ARG A 248 -10.26 -11.04 -14.38
CA ARG A 248 -9.69 -11.98 -15.35
C ARG A 248 -10.83 -12.52 -16.23
#